data_AF-A0A6M7V3D9-F1
#
_entry.id   AF-A0A6M7V3D9-F1
#
_cell.length_a   1.000
_cell.length_b   1.000
_cell.length_c   1.000
_cell.angle_alpha   90.00
_cell.angle_beta   90.00
_cell.angle_gamma   90.00
#
_symmetry.space_group_name_H-M   'P 1'
#
loop_
_entity.id
_entity.type
_entity.pdbx_description
1 polymer ?
#
loop_
_entity_poly.entity_id
_entity_poly.type
_entity_poly.pdbx_seq_one_letter_code
_entity_poly.pdbx_strand_id
1 'polypeptide(L)' 'MNDDTDSPVSALDFHTLRSAFKSLVAEGLLPEAIWVRHAEEMVRDLTGSRVVDPEIILQIIRK' A
#
# COMPACT_ATOMS: atom_id res chain seq x y z
N MET A 1 16.88 16.53 15.96
CA MET A 1 17.30 16.45 14.54
C MET A 1 16.85 15.12 14.00
N ASN A 2 16.27 15.14 12.81
CA ASN A 2 15.56 14.06 12.13
C ASN A 2 16.29 12.71 12.17
N ASP A 3 15.54 11.70 12.59
CA ASP A 3 15.84 10.31 12.33
C ASP A 3 15.34 10.02 10.90
N ASP A 4 16.17 10.37 9.92
CA ASP A 4 16.04 9.87 8.55
C ASP A 4 16.45 8.39 8.56
N THR A 5 15.59 7.53 9.10
CA THR A 5 15.69 6.09 8.87
C THR A 5 14.73 5.74 7.74
N ASP A 6 15.33 5.32 6.63
CA ASP A 6 14.82 4.35 5.66
C ASP A 6 14.04 3.26 6.42
N SER A 7 12.78 3.55 6.72
CA SER A 7 11.97 2.72 7.59
C SER A 7 11.21 1.77 6.68
N PRO A 8 11.51 0.46 6.69
CA PRO A 8 10.68 -0.49 5.99
C PRO A 8 9.24 -0.28 6.47
N VAL A 9 8.29 -0.22 5.53
CA VAL A 9 6.84 -0.01 5.78
C VAL A 9 6.48 -0.54 7.16
N SER A 10 6.17 0.36 8.11
CA SER A 10 5.83 -0.10 9.45
C SER A 10 4.60 -1.00 9.35
N ALA A 11 4.52 -2.04 10.18
CA ALA A 11 3.37 -2.95 10.15
C ALA A 11 2.03 -2.21 10.34
N LEU A 12 2.07 -1.06 11.03
CA LEU A 12 0.94 -0.16 11.21
C LEU A 12 0.52 0.54 9.90
N ASP A 13 1.51 1.04 9.14
CA ASP A 13 1.32 1.67 7.84
C ASP A 13 0.74 0.68 6.83
N PHE A 14 1.27 -0.54 6.81
CA PHE A 14 0.74 -1.63 6.01
C PHE A 14 -0.72 -1.97 6.36
N HIS A 15 -1.04 -2.06 7.66
CA HIS A 15 -2.41 -2.33 8.09
C HIS A 15 -3.38 -1.22 7.67
N THR A 16 -2.93 0.03 7.75
CA THR A 16 -3.71 1.21 7.38
C THR A 16 -3.99 1.21 5.87
N LEU A 17 -2.97 0.99 5.05
CA LEU A 17 -3.10 0.85 3.60
C LEU A 17 -4.04 -0.27 3.20
N ARG A 18 -3.90 -1.43 3.84
CA ARG A 18 -4.76 -2.59 3.57
C ARG A 18 -6.22 -2.31 3.93
N SER A 19 -6.45 -1.60 5.05
CA SER A 19 -7.80 -1.21 5.46
C SER A 19 -8.42 -0.19 4.48
N ALA A 20 -7.68 0.86 4.12
CA ALA A 20 -8.11 1.85 3.14
C ALA A 20 -8.40 1.22 1.78
N PHE A 21 -7.51 0.36 1.29
CA PHE A 21 -7.69 -0.39 0.05
C PHE A 21 -8.96 -1.26 0.10
N LYS A 22 -9.16 -2.03 1.19
CA LYS A 22 -10.37 -2.84 1.37
C LYS A 22 -11.65 -2.00 1.40
N SER A 23 -11.62 -0.80 1.99
CA SER A 23 -12.77 0.12 1.96
C SER A 23 -13.10 0.51 0.53
N LEU A 24 -12.13 0.97 -0.24
CA LEU A 24 -12.32 1.37 -1.64
C LEU A 24 -12.83 0.22 -2.53
N VAL A 25 -12.36 -1.01 -2.28
CA VAL A 25 -12.88 -2.22 -2.94
C VAL A 25 -14.32 -2.53 -2.52
N ALA A 26 -14.63 -2.45 -1.23
CA ALA A 26 -15.97 -2.69 -0.71
C ALA A 26 -16.97 -1.63 -1.20
N GLU A 27 -16.51 -0.39 -1.39
CA GLU A 27 -17.27 0.72 -1.96
C GLU A 27 -17.43 0.60 -3.49
N GLY A 28 -16.76 -0.37 -4.13
CA GLY A 28 -16.82 -0.58 -5.58
C GLY A 28 -16.11 0.51 -6.39
N LEU A 29 -15.27 1.31 -5.74
CA LEU A 29 -14.54 2.43 -6.36
C LEU A 29 -13.28 1.95 -7.11
N LEU A 30 -12.78 0.76 -6.78
CA LEU A 30 -11.61 0.15 -7.40
C LEU A 30 -11.98 -1.12 -8.19
N PRO A 31 -11.91 -1.10 -9.53
CA PRO A 31 -11.97 -2.33 -10.32
C PRO A 31 -10.70 -3.16 -10.18
N GLU A 32 -10.84 -4.50 -10.18
CA GLU A 32 -9.73 -5.46 -9.98
C GLU A 32 -8.52 -5.22 -10.89
N ALA A 33 -8.77 -4.73 -12.11
CA ALA A 33 -7.72 -4.41 -13.08
C ALA A 33 -6.75 -3.30 -12.62
N ILE A 34 -7.18 -2.40 -11.71
CA ILE A 34 -6.35 -1.29 -11.21
C ILE A 34 -5.87 -1.49 -9.78
N TRP A 35 -6.25 -2.60 -9.13
CA TRP A 35 -5.91 -2.88 -7.74
C TRP A 35 -4.41 -2.86 -7.48
N VAL A 36 -3.65 -3.55 -8.33
CA VAL A 36 -2.18 -3.63 -8.24
C VAL A 36 -1.57 -2.24 -8.38
N ARG A 37 -1.98 -1.48 -9.41
CA ARG A 37 -1.48 -0.13 -9.66
C ARG A 37 -1.79 0.82 -8.51
N HIS A 38 -3.02 0.78 -8.01
CA HIS A 38 -3.44 1.68 -6.93
C HIS A 38 -2.74 1.36 -5.60
N ALA A 39 -2.60 0.08 -5.27
CA ALA A 39 -1.83 -0.34 -4.10
C ALA A 39 -0.34 0.02 -4.23
N GLU A 40 0.26 -0.10 -5.42
CA GLU A 40 1.62 0.35 -5.70
C GLU A 40 1.79 1.85 -5.48
N GLU A 41 0.87 2.67 -6.02
CA GLU A 41 0.90 4.12 -5.81
C GLU A 41 0.76 4.50 -4.34
N MET A 42 -0.14 3.84 -3.59
CA MET A 42 -0.29 4.12 -2.15
C MET A 42 0.94 3.71 -1.33
N VAL A 43 1.55 2.55 -1.59
CA VAL A 43 2.76 2.13 -0.86
C VAL A 43 3.93 3.03 -1.21
N ARG A 44 4.06 3.42 -2.48
CA ARG A 44 5.10 4.34 -2.94
C ARG A 44 4.97 5.73 -2.30
N ASP A 45 3.74 6.25 -2.21
CA ASP A 45 3.47 7.53 -1.57
C ASP A 45 3.81 7.49 -0.07
N LEU A 46 3.46 6.39 0.59
CA LEU A 46 3.68 6.23 2.03
C LEU A 46 5.15 6.00 2.42
N THR A 47 5.87 5.21 1.63
CA THR A 47 7.29 4.88 1.88
C THR A 47 8.27 5.90 1.32
N GLY A 48 7.82 6.74 0.39
CA GLY A 48 8.71 7.52 -0.48
C GLY A 48 9.63 6.65 -1.35
N SER A 49 9.48 5.32 -1.31
CA SER A 49 10.37 4.39 -1.99
C SER A 49 9.98 4.26 -3.45
N ARG A 50 10.96 4.49 -4.33
CA ARG A 50 10.74 4.35 -5.78
C ARG A 50 10.54 2.89 -6.20
N VAL A 51 11.03 1.95 -5.41
CA VAL A 51 10.88 0.51 -5.61
C VAL A 51 9.94 0.01 -4.54
N VAL A 52 8.79 -0.51 -4.97
CA VAL A 52 7.83 -1.15 -4.09
C VAL A 52 7.88 -2.64 -4.35
N ASP A 53 8.03 -3.44 -3.29
CA ASP A 53 8.03 -4.88 -3.42
C ASP A 53 6.66 -5.39 -3.88
N PRO A 54 6.58 -6.12 -5.00
CA PRO A 54 5.32 -6.65 -5.50
C PRO A 54 4.69 -7.65 -4.53
N GLU A 55 5.48 -8.27 -3.64
CA GLU A 55 4.94 -9.12 -2.58
C GLU A 55 4.11 -8.33 -1.56
N ILE A 56 4.53 -7.10 -1.21
CA ILE A 56 3.76 -6.21 -0.32
C ILE A 56 2.44 -5.85 -1.00
N ILE A 57 2.48 -5.53 -2.30
CA ILE A 57 1.27 -5.26 -3.08
C ILE A 57 0.34 -6.46 -3.05
N LEU A 58 0.86 -7.66 -3.34
CA LEU A 58 0.09 -8.90 -3.29
C LEU A 58 -0.49 -9.17 -1.90
N GLN A 59 0.17 -8.77 -0.81
CA GLN A 59 -0.34 -8.88 0.55
C GLN A 59 -1.49 -7.88 0.83
N ILE A 60 -1.47 -6.70 0.22
CA ILE A 60 -2.54 -5.69 0.30
C ILE A 60 -3.78 -6.18 -0.45
N ILE A 61 -3.61 -6.66 -1.68
CA ILE A 61 -4.72 -7.16 -2.51
C ILE A 61 -5.21 -8.55 -2.08
N ARG A 62 -4.41 -9.34 -1.34
CA ARG A 62 -4.85 -10.63 -0.80
C ARG A 62 -5.94 -10.44 0.27
N LYS A 63 -7.07 -11.08 0.01
CA LYS A 63 -8.26 -11.16 0.87
C LYS A 63 -7.92 -11.56 2.31
#